data_AF-A0A7S2SPU9-F1
#
_entry.id   AF-A0A7S2SPU9-F1
#
_cell.length_a   1.000
_cell.length_b   1.000
_cell.length_c   1.000
_cell.angle_alpha   90.00
_cell.angle_beta   90.00
_cell.angle_gamma   90.00
#
_symmetry.space_group_name_H-M   'P 1'
#
loop_
_entity.id
_entity.type
_entity.pdbx_description
1 polymer ?
#
loop_
_entity_poly.entity_id
_entity_poly.type
_entity_poly.pdbx_seq_one_letter_code
_entity_poly.pdbx_strand_id
1 'polypeptide(L)'
;QATVILGQRIDYNMRKPVVFLANIANMHWNLFRVQHWPLKELQLFEPMGKPATRHGVSLRYIPKHIIHWLDTVWPLGSEAESWLFRSCSAITTQHQLTGFDCGVACILYAEKCAQGLMKEDIDDSTKQSDFTQFRQDLQRRLSELESLDASLAEATVAGSGGGGGG
;
A
#
# COMPACT_ATOMS: atom_id res chain seq x y z
N GLN A 1 -10.46 -1.30 -19.97
CA GLN A 1 -10.40 -2.33 -18.91
C GLN A 1 -8.95 -2.37 -18.42
N ALA A 2 -8.67 -2.25 -17.12
CA ALA A 2 -7.28 -2.15 -16.64
C ALA A 2 -6.62 -3.53 -16.45
N THR A 3 -5.29 -3.54 -16.51
CA THR A 3 -4.44 -4.72 -16.38
C THR A 3 -3.42 -4.53 -15.26
N VAL A 4 -3.00 -5.61 -14.61
CA VAL A 4 -1.83 -5.60 -13.74
C VAL A 4 -0.55 -5.44 -14.57
N ILE A 5 0.59 -5.21 -13.92
CA ILE A 5 1.91 -5.01 -14.57
C ILE A 5 2.29 -6.21 -15.47
N LEU A 6 1.78 -7.40 -15.16
CA LEU A 6 1.96 -8.63 -15.96
C LEU A 6 1.05 -8.70 -17.21
N GLY A 7 0.34 -7.63 -17.56
CA GLY A 7 -0.60 -7.58 -18.69
C GLY A 7 -1.90 -8.36 -18.48
N GLN A 8 -2.06 -9.04 -17.34
CA GLN A 8 -3.29 -9.76 -17.02
C GLN A 8 -4.40 -8.78 -16.66
N ARG A 9 -5.64 -9.08 -17.06
CA ARG A 9 -6.80 -8.27 -16.68
C ARG A 9 -6.96 -8.28 -15.16
N ILE A 10 -7.27 -7.12 -14.57
CA ILE A 10 -7.64 -7.07 -13.16
C ILE A 10 -9.00 -7.77 -13.03
N ASP A 11 -9.04 -8.86 -12.27
CA ASP A 11 -10.31 -9.47 -11.88
C ASP A 11 -10.90 -8.67 -10.71
N TYR A 12 -11.86 -7.82 -11.04
CA TYR A 12 -12.60 -7.00 -10.09
C TYR A 12 -13.59 -7.80 -9.22
N ASN A 13 -13.73 -9.11 -9.43
CA ASN A 13 -14.43 -9.99 -8.49
C ASN A 13 -13.48 -10.56 -7.44
N MET A 14 -12.18 -10.29 -7.54
CA MET A 14 -11.23 -10.68 -6.52
C MET A 14 -11.58 -10.01 -5.18
N ARG A 15 -11.69 -10.83 -4.15
CA ARG A 15 -11.83 -10.38 -2.75
C ARG A 15 -10.55 -9.74 -2.19
N LYS A 16 -9.49 -9.64 -2.99
CA LYS A 16 -8.22 -9.06 -2.56
C LYS A 16 -8.31 -7.53 -2.66
N PRO A 17 -7.88 -6.79 -1.63
CA PRO A 17 -7.91 -5.35 -1.67
C PRO A 17 -6.94 -4.82 -2.72
N VAL A 18 -7.33 -3.74 -3.41
CA VAL A 18 -6.39 -2.91 -4.18
C VAL A 18 -5.88 -1.81 -3.25
N VAL A 19 -4.57 -1.63 -3.20
CA VAL A 19 -3.94 -0.56 -2.41
C VAL A 19 -3.22 0.43 -3.31
N PHE A 20 -3.31 1.71 -2.95
CA PHE A 20 -2.51 2.78 -3.54
C PHE A 20 -1.61 3.37 -2.48
N LEU A 21 -0.32 3.51 -2.77
CA LEU A 21 0.59 4.30 -1.97
C LEU A 21 0.72 5.67 -2.66
N ALA A 22 0.36 6.73 -1.96
CA ALA A 22 0.42 8.09 -2.46
C ALA A 22 1.44 8.89 -1.66
N ASN A 23 2.40 9.48 -2.37
CA ASN A 23 3.26 10.50 -1.81
C ASN A 23 2.61 11.88 -2.01
N ILE A 24 2.17 12.47 -0.91
CA ILE A 24 1.56 13.80 -0.87
C ILE A 24 2.66 14.85 -0.74
N ALA A 25 2.72 15.74 -1.73
CA ALA A 25 3.64 16.88 -1.79
C ALA A 25 5.13 16.50 -1.69
N ASN A 26 5.52 15.27 -2.07
CA ASN A 26 6.88 14.75 -1.95
C ASN A 26 7.42 14.71 -0.51
N MET A 27 6.54 14.67 0.50
CA MET A 27 6.93 14.77 1.91
C MET A 27 6.24 13.73 2.80
N HIS A 28 5.06 13.25 2.43
CA HIS A 28 4.26 12.40 3.31
C HIS A 28 3.61 11.26 2.56
N TRP A 29 3.68 10.06 3.09
CA TRP A 29 3.10 8.87 2.47
C TRP A 29 1.80 8.47 3.15
N ASN A 30 0.80 8.20 2.32
CA ASN A 30 -0.48 7.65 2.72
C ASN A 30 -0.80 6.38 1.94
N LEU A 31 -1.53 5.47 2.56
CA LEU A 31 -2.09 4.30 1.89
C LEU A 31 -3.60 4.46 1.73
N PHE A 32 -4.10 4.13 0.54
CA PHE A 32 -5.52 3.98 0.28
C PHE A 32 -5.83 2.52 0.01
N ARG A 33 -6.77 1.94 0.76
CA ARG A 33 -7.33 0.62 0.44
C ARG A 33 -8.69 0.80 -0.22
N VAL A 34 -8.87 0.15 -1.36
CA VAL A 34 -10.18 -0.07 -1.97
C VAL A 34 -10.72 -1.38 -1.43
N GLN A 35 -11.71 -1.28 -0.54
CA GLN A 35 -12.42 -2.42 0.01
C GLN A 35 -13.73 -2.60 -0.76
N HIS A 36 -14.04 -3.83 -1.18
CA HIS A 36 -15.30 -4.15 -1.88
C HIS A 36 -16.29 -4.96 -1.05
N TRP A 37 -15.82 -5.64 -0.01
CA TRP A 37 -16.61 -6.54 0.83
C TRP A 37 -16.14 -6.47 2.29
N PRO A 38 -17.03 -6.46 3.30
CA PRO A 38 -18.49 -6.49 3.20
C PRO A 38 -19.10 -5.17 2.70
N LEU A 39 -18.36 -4.07 2.83
CA LEU A 39 -18.81 -2.74 2.40
C LEU A 39 -17.82 -2.14 1.40
N LYS A 40 -18.35 -1.48 0.37
CA LYS A 40 -17.55 -0.74 -0.60
C LYS A 40 -17.06 0.56 0.02
N GLU A 41 -15.76 0.66 0.24
CA GLU A 41 -15.14 1.82 0.91
C GLU A 41 -13.78 2.15 0.31
N LEU A 42 -13.48 3.45 0.25
CA LEU A 42 -12.13 3.96 0.01
C LEU A 42 -11.51 4.38 1.34
N GLN A 43 -10.64 3.54 1.88
CA GLN A 43 -10.16 3.69 3.24
C GLN A 43 -8.78 4.35 3.24
N LEU A 44 -8.65 5.52 3.88
CA LEU A 44 -7.39 6.23 4.06
C LEU A 44 -6.67 5.75 5.32
N PHE A 45 -5.47 5.22 5.15
CA PHE A 45 -4.54 4.91 6.21
C PHE A 45 -3.52 6.05 6.33
N GLU A 46 -3.83 7.01 7.20
CA GLU A 46 -2.97 8.14 7.57
C GLU A 46 -2.28 7.81 8.91
N PRO A 47 -0.98 7.47 8.92
CA PRO A 47 -0.30 7.01 10.13
C PRO A 47 -0.20 8.09 11.23
N MET A 48 -0.30 9.38 10.87
CA MET A 48 -0.34 10.47 11.85
C MET A 48 -1.72 10.65 12.52
N GLY A 49 -2.70 9.80 12.19
CA GLY A 49 -4.04 9.81 12.76
C GLY A 49 -5.03 10.66 11.97
N LYS A 50 -6.30 10.62 12.39
CA LYS A 50 -7.42 11.22 11.65
C LYS A 50 -7.18 12.71 11.37
N PRO A 51 -7.18 13.14 10.10
CA PRO A 51 -7.22 14.55 9.77
C PRO A 51 -8.46 15.22 10.36
N ALA A 52 -8.29 16.33 11.08
CA ALA A 52 -9.37 17.05 11.75
C ALA A 52 -10.42 17.55 10.74
N THR A 53 -11.45 16.75 10.48
CA THR A 53 -12.60 17.13 9.64
C THR A 53 -13.89 16.51 10.16
N ARG A 54 -14.99 17.25 10.03
CA ARG A 54 -16.29 16.90 10.61
C ARG A 54 -17.05 15.83 9.81
N HIS A 55 -16.72 15.59 8.53
CA HIS A 55 -17.31 14.54 7.70
C HIS A 55 -16.33 14.06 6.59
N GLY A 56 -16.14 12.74 6.46
CA GLY A 56 -15.36 12.11 5.38
C GLY A 56 -13.86 12.41 5.39
N VAL A 57 -13.16 11.90 4.38
CA VAL A 57 -11.75 12.26 4.12
C VAL A 57 -11.73 13.49 3.21
N SER A 58 -11.02 14.55 3.60
CA SER A 58 -10.89 15.73 2.74
C SER A 58 -10.17 15.37 1.43
N LEU A 59 -10.64 15.94 0.31
CA LEU A 59 -9.98 15.89 -1.01
C LEU A 59 -8.50 16.31 -0.99
N ARG A 60 -8.05 17.01 0.05
CA ARG A 60 -6.63 17.35 0.22
C ARG A 60 -5.75 16.12 0.47
N TYR A 61 -6.31 15.05 1.02
CA TYR A 61 -5.56 13.84 1.33
C TYR A 61 -5.64 12.82 0.20
N ILE A 62 -6.74 12.80 -0.57
CA ILE A 62 -6.94 11.84 -1.66
C ILE A 62 -6.53 12.48 -3.00
N PRO A 63 -5.51 11.96 -3.69
CA PRO A 63 -5.19 12.42 -5.03
C PRO A 63 -6.38 12.23 -5.99
N LYS A 64 -6.78 13.31 -6.68
CA LYS A 64 -7.94 13.33 -7.60
C LYS A 64 -7.88 12.25 -8.69
N HIS A 65 -6.68 11.91 -9.15
CA HIS A 65 -6.48 10.88 -10.17
C HIS A 65 -6.83 9.47 -9.66
N ILE A 66 -6.69 9.18 -8.36
CA ILE A 66 -7.14 7.91 -7.78
C ILE A 66 -8.66 7.81 -7.86
N ILE A 67 -9.37 8.86 -7.43
CA ILE A 67 -10.85 8.91 -7.54
C ILE A 67 -11.29 8.77 -8.99
N HIS A 68 -10.72 9.56 -9.90
CA HIS A 68 -11.08 9.51 -11.32
C HIS A 68 -10.82 8.13 -11.93
N TRP A 69 -9.68 7.52 -11.64
CA TRP A 69 -9.37 6.16 -12.07
C TRP A 69 -10.38 5.16 -11.52
N LEU A 70 -10.70 5.22 -10.23
CA LEU A 70 -11.64 4.30 -9.59
C LEU A 70 -13.07 4.45 -10.16
N ASP A 71 -13.56 5.68 -10.30
CA ASP A 71 -14.89 5.96 -10.87
C ASP A 71 -14.99 5.54 -12.34
N THR A 72 -13.88 5.55 -13.09
CA THR A 72 -13.83 5.14 -14.51
C THR A 72 -13.67 3.63 -14.67
N VAL A 73 -12.79 3.03 -13.88
CA VAL A 73 -12.33 1.65 -14.08
C VAL A 73 -13.10 0.66 -13.21
N TRP A 74 -13.59 1.09 -12.05
CA TRP A 74 -14.29 0.25 -11.08
C TRP A 74 -15.49 0.98 -10.44
N PRO A 75 -16.50 1.39 -11.24
CA PRO A 75 -17.61 2.20 -10.75
C PRO A 75 -18.45 1.46 -9.69
N LEU A 76 -19.08 2.23 -8.79
CA LEU A 76 -19.85 1.69 -7.66
C LEU A 76 -21.19 1.06 -8.06
N GLY A 77 -21.70 1.37 -9.25
CA GLY A 77 -22.87 0.72 -9.86
C GLY A 77 -24.00 1.68 -10.26
N SER A 78 -24.01 2.90 -9.74
CA SER A 78 -24.89 3.98 -10.21
C SER A 78 -24.07 5.22 -10.59
N GLU A 79 -24.53 5.97 -11.59
CA GLU A 79 -23.83 7.17 -12.08
C GLU A 79 -23.69 8.28 -11.02
N ALA A 80 -24.51 8.25 -9.97
CA ALA A 80 -24.48 9.22 -8.87
C ALA A 80 -23.52 8.84 -7.73
N GLU A 81 -22.98 7.63 -7.70
CA GLU A 81 -22.08 7.18 -6.64
C GLU A 81 -20.62 7.29 -7.05
N SER A 82 -19.86 8.11 -6.31
CA SER A 82 -18.40 8.20 -6.44
C SER A 82 -17.69 7.56 -5.25
N TRP A 83 -16.52 6.98 -5.50
CA TRP A 83 -15.62 6.48 -4.47
C TRP A 83 -15.25 7.53 -3.41
N LEU A 84 -15.28 8.80 -3.78
CA LEU A 84 -15.07 9.89 -2.83
C LEU A 84 -16.12 9.90 -1.72
N PHE A 85 -17.40 9.68 -2.04
CA PHE A 85 -18.48 9.62 -1.05
C PHE A 85 -18.40 8.38 -0.16
N ARG A 86 -17.75 7.33 -0.65
CA ARG A 86 -17.45 6.10 0.11
C ARG A 86 -16.11 6.17 0.84
N SER A 87 -15.47 7.33 0.89
CA SER A 87 -14.17 7.47 1.55
C SER A 87 -14.29 7.62 3.07
N CYS A 88 -13.41 6.95 3.81
CA CYS A 88 -13.35 7.04 5.27
C CYS A 88 -11.91 6.98 5.78
N SER A 89 -11.67 7.50 6.99
CA SER A 89 -10.40 7.28 7.70
C SER A 89 -10.39 5.85 8.22
N ALA A 90 -9.37 5.07 7.85
CA ALA A 90 -9.10 3.75 8.41
C ALA A 90 -8.43 3.85 9.77
N ILE A 91 -7.50 4.80 9.88
CA ILE A 91 -6.77 5.09 11.10
C ILE A 91 -7.44 6.27 11.80
N THR A 92 -7.88 6.07 13.03
CA THR A 92 -8.55 7.11 13.81
C THR A 92 -7.64 7.69 14.89
N THR A 93 -6.65 6.92 15.35
CA THR A 93 -5.67 7.34 16.35
C THR A 93 -4.28 7.52 15.75
N GLN A 94 -3.42 8.29 16.41
CA GLN A 94 -2.07 8.51 15.92
C GLN A 94 -1.21 7.27 16.18
N HIS A 95 -0.80 6.57 15.13
CA HIS A 95 0.12 5.43 15.24
C HIS A 95 1.59 5.86 15.15
N GLN A 96 1.87 6.85 14.28
CA GLN A 96 3.22 7.35 14.02
C GLN A 96 3.49 8.61 14.86
N LEU A 97 4.55 8.53 15.66
CA LEU A 97 5.03 9.59 16.55
C LEU A 97 6.26 10.32 15.98
N THR A 98 6.94 9.75 14.99
CA THR A 98 8.13 10.32 14.36
C THR A 98 7.79 11.01 13.03
N GLY A 99 8.65 11.87 12.50
CA GLY A 99 8.40 12.57 11.23
C GLY A 99 8.74 11.78 9.96
N PHE A 100 9.34 10.59 10.06
CA PHE A 100 9.98 9.89 8.93
C PHE A 100 9.46 8.48 8.67
N ASP A 101 8.47 8.01 9.44
CA ASP A 101 7.99 6.63 9.36
C ASP A 101 6.81 6.39 8.43
N CYS A 102 6.28 7.43 7.78
CA CYS A 102 5.03 7.32 7.03
C CYS A 102 5.14 6.33 5.85
N GLY A 103 6.31 6.25 5.21
CA GLY A 103 6.58 5.26 4.16
C GLY A 103 6.60 3.82 4.70
N VAL A 104 7.28 3.59 5.84
CA VAL A 104 7.34 2.26 6.49
C VAL A 104 5.95 1.84 6.97
N ALA A 105 5.20 2.77 7.56
CA ALA A 105 3.83 2.54 8.00
C ALA A 105 2.93 2.14 6.82
N CYS A 106 3.03 2.81 5.67
CA CYS A 106 2.28 2.44 4.47
C CYS A 106 2.56 1.01 4.01
N ILE A 107 3.82 0.56 4.04
CA ILE A 107 4.18 -0.81 3.66
C ILE A 107 3.62 -1.81 4.67
N LEU A 108 3.72 -1.53 5.98
CA LEU A 108 3.15 -2.41 7.00
C LEU A 108 1.62 -2.50 6.89
N TYR A 109 0.94 -1.38 6.63
CA TYR A 109 -0.50 -1.40 6.37
C TYR A 109 -0.84 -2.21 5.12
N ALA A 110 -0.05 -2.09 4.05
CA ALA A 110 -0.24 -2.89 2.84
C ALA A 110 -0.11 -4.39 3.13
N GLU A 111 0.89 -4.79 3.93
CA GLU A 111 1.05 -6.17 4.37
C GLU A 111 -0.16 -6.65 5.19
N LYS A 112 -0.59 -5.87 6.19
CA LYS A 112 -1.78 -6.20 6.99
C LYS A 112 -3.05 -6.31 6.12
N CYS A 113 -3.20 -5.44 5.12
CA CYS A 113 -4.27 -5.53 4.14
C CYS A 113 -4.18 -6.81 3.30
N ALA A 114 -2.98 -7.20 2.88
CA ALA A 114 -2.75 -8.44 2.13
C ALA A 114 -3.03 -9.70 2.97
N GLN A 115 -2.84 -9.63 4.28
CA GLN A 115 -3.24 -10.65 5.26
C GLN A 115 -4.77 -10.68 5.52
N GLY A 116 -5.52 -9.73 4.96
CA GLY A 116 -6.98 -9.68 5.07
C GLY A 116 -7.50 -9.02 6.36
N LEU A 117 -6.65 -8.33 7.12
CA LEU A 117 -7.06 -7.64 8.34
C LEU A 117 -8.02 -6.47 8.04
N MET A 118 -9.05 -6.28 8.86
CA MET A 118 -9.99 -5.16 8.70
C MET A 118 -9.39 -3.85 9.21
N LYS A 119 -9.99 -2.70 8.85
CA LYS A 119 -9.40 -1.40 9.20
C LYS A 119 -9.40 -1.19 10.71
N GLU A 120 -10.44 -1.66 11.39
CA GLU A 120 -10.60 -1.63 12.84
C GLU A 120 -9.49 -2.42 13.52
N ASP A 121 -9.23 -3.66 13.08
CA ASP A 121 -8.14 -4.48 13.62
C ASP A 121 -6.77 -3.81 13.40
N ILE A 122 -6.57 -3.16 12.25
CA ILE A 122 -5.33 -2.44 11.95
C ILE A 122 -5.20 -1.19 12.83
N ASP A 123 -6.27 -0.41 13.03
CA ASP A 123 -6.32 0.76 13.92
C ASP A 123 -6.03 0.36 15.37
N ASP A 124 -6.65 -0.70 15.87
CA ASP A 124 -6.54 -1.10 17.27
C ASP A 124 -5.20 -1.77 17.61
N SER A 125 -4.58 -2.47 16.66
CA SER A 125 -3.40 -3.31 16.92
C SER A 125 -2.06 -2.67 16.54
N THR A 126 -2.06 -1.57 15.75
CA THR A 126 -0.82 -0.99 15.23
C THR A 126 -0.32 0.15 16.10
N LYS A 127 0.98 0.16 16.37
CA LYS A 127 1.64 1.19 17.19
C LYS A 127 3.02 1.53 16.63
N GLN A 128 3.59 2.65 17.10
CA GLN A 128 4.92 3.11 16.69
C GLN A 128 6.02 2.05 16.83
N SER A 129 5.97 1.17 17.84
CA SER A 129 6.97 0.10 18.00
C SER A 129 6.97 -0.87 16.83
N ASP A 130 5.81 -1.10 16.21
CA ASP A 130 5.67 -2.01 15.08
C ASP A 130 6.34 -1.42 13.84
N PHE A 131 6.23 -0.11 13.61
CA PHE A 131 6.95 0.57 12.53
C PHE A 131 8.46 0.50 12.72
N THR A 132 8.94 0.70 13.95
CA THR A 132 10.37 0.62 14.27
C THR A 132 10.89 -0.79 14.01
N GLN A 133 10.20 -1.82 14.50
CA GLN A 133 10.58 -3.22 14.29
C GLN A 133 10.52 -3.59 12.80
N PHE A 134 9.44 -3.21 12.12
CA PHE A 134 9.26 -3.51 10.71
C PHE A 134 10.33 -2.86 9.82
N ARG A 135 10.76 -1.63 10.15
CA ARG A 135 11.89 -0.98 9.46
C ARG A 135 13.18 -1.80 9.58
N GLN A 136 13.48 -2.30 10.78
CA GLN A 136 14.65 -3.15 11.01
C GLN A 136 14.56 -4.46 10.23
N ASP A 137 13.38 -5.07 10.21
CA ASP A 137 13.15 -6.31 9.46
C ASP A 137 13.26 -6.09 7.94
N LEU A 138 12.75 -4.99 7.41
CA LEU A 138 12.92 -4.60 6.00
C LEU A 138 14.38 -4.39 5.65
N GLN A 139 15.13 -3.65 6.49
CA GLN A 139 16.56 -3.43 6.29
C GLN A 139 17.34 -4.74 6.26
N ARG A 140 17.08 -5.65 7.22
CA ARG A 140 17.71 -6.98 7.24
C ARG A 140 17.43 -7.76 5.96
N ARG A 141 16.16 -7.82 5.53
CA ARG A 141 15.76 -8.55 4.31
C ARG A 141 16.37 -7.97 3.04
N LEU A 142 16.48 -6.65 2.94
CA LEU A 142 17.13 -6.00 1.80
C LEU A 142 18.62 -6.36 1.74
N SER A 143 19.33 -6.31 2.87
CA SER A 143 20.74 -6.72 2.91
C SER A 143 20.94 -8.20 2.57
N GLU A 144 20.03 -9.08 3.01
CA GLU A 144 20.03 -10.50 2.61
C GLU A 144 19.85 -10.65 1.09
N LEU A 145 18.90 -9.93 0.48
CA LEU A 145 18.67 -9.97 -0.97
C LEU A 145 19.88 -9.45 -1.77
N GLU A 146 20.48 -8.34 -1.34
CA GLU A 146 21.68 -7.78 -1.98
C GLU A 146 22.85 -8.78 -1.91
N SER A 147 23.01 -9.48 -0.80
CA SER A 147 24.04 -10.51 -0.65
C SER A 147 23.80 -11.72 -1.57
N LEU A 148 22.54 -12.11 -1.77
CA LEU A 148 22.16 -13.19 -2.68
C LEU A 148 22.42 -12.80 -4.13
N ASP A 149 22.06 -11.59 -4.55
CA ASP A 149 22.31 -11.08 -5.90
C ASP A 149 23.81 -11.02 -6.22
N ALA A 150 24.63 -10.59 -5.26
CA ALA A 150 26.09 -10.62 -5.40
C ALA A 150 26.63 -12.04 -5.59
N SER A 151 26.16 -13.00 -4.78
CA SER A 151 26.58 -14.40 -4.89
C SER A 151 26.18 -15.05 -6.22
N LEU A 152 25.00 -14.72 -6.74
CA LEU A 152 24.52 -15.18 -8.04
C LEU A 152 25.35 -14.58 -9.18
N ALA A 153 25.69 -13.30 -9.10
CA ALA A 153 26.56 -12.65 -10.08
C ALA A 153 27.94 -13.32 -10.15
N GLU A 154 28.56 -13.63 -9.00
CA GLU A 154 29.85 -14.32 -8.93
C GLU A 154 29.79 -15.74 -9.52
N ALA A 155 28.74 -16.51 -9.21
CA ALA A 155 28.54 -17.86 -9.75
C ALA A 155 28.34 -17.86 -11.27
N THR A 156 27.67 -16.83 -11.81
CA THR A 156 27.44 -16.67 -13.25
C THR A 156 28.74 -16.38 -14.00
N VAL A 157 29.64 -15.59 -13.41
CA VAL A 157 30.97 -15.31 -13.96
C VAL A 157 31.84 -16.58 -13.94
N ALA A 158 31.83 -17.34 -12.84
CA ALA A 158 32.63 -18.57 -12.72
C ALA A 158 32.20 -19.67 -13.71
N GLY A 159 30.91 -19.79 -14.02
CA GLY A 159 30.38 -20.78 -14.97
C GLY A 159 30.70 -20.50 -16.45
N SER A 160 31.08 -19.27 -16.80
CA SER A 160 31.36 -18.87 -18.19
C SER A 160 32.80 -19.13 -18.66
N GLY A 161 33.71 -19.51 -17.75
CA GLY A 161 35.14 -19.72 -18.05
C GLY A 161 35.55 -21.12 -18.54
N GLY A 162 34.61 -22.05 -18.77
CA GLY A 162 34.93 -23.48 -19.00
C GLY A 162 34.99 -23.97 -20.44
N GLY A 163 34.73 -23.14 -21.45
CA GLY A 163 34.60 -23.57 -22.85
C GLY A 163 35.68 -23.05 -23.77
N GLY A 164 36.89 -23.60 -23.72
CA GLY A 164 37.99 -23.19 -24.60
C GLY A 164 39.18 -24.15 -24.59
N GLY A 165 38.97 -25.39 -25.04
CA GLY A 165 40.05 -26.36 -25.23
C GLY A 165 39.59 -27.53 -26.09
N GLY A 166 39.89 -27.46 -27.39
CA GLY A 166 39.65 -28.49 -28.39
C GLY A 166 40.15 -28.04 -29.75
#